data_AF-K9V7J3-F1
#
_entry.id   AF-K9V7J3-F1
#
_cell.length_a   1.000
_cell.length_b   1.000
_cell.length_c   1.000
_cell.angle_alpha   90.00
_cell.angle_beta   90.00
_cell.angle_gamma   90.00
#
_symmetry.space_group_name_H-M   'P 1'
#
loop_
_entity.id
_entity.type
_entity.pdbx_description
1 polymer ?
#
loop_
_entity_poly.entity_id
_entity_poly.type
_entity_poly.pdbx_seq_one_letter_code
_entity_poly.pdbx_strand_id
1 'polypeptide(L)' 'MFGLGWTEVAVIAIVAILIFGPKKIPELGSALGKTLRGFKEELKNPNEDNNNPEREE' A
#
# COMPACT_ATOMS: atom_id res chain seq x y z
N MET A 1 29.80 6.96 10.38
CA MET A 1 29.34 8.13 11.17
C MET A 1 27.91 8.39 10.74
N PHE A 2 26.94 8.43 11.68
CA PHE A 2 25.49 8.25 11.46
C PHE A 2 25.05 6.81 11.15
N GLY A 3 25.19 5.92 12.14
CA GLY A 3 24.29 4.78 12.22
C GLY A 3 22.97 5.30 12.79
N LEU A 4 21.95 5.49 11.95
CA LEU A 4 20.59 5.73 12.44
C LEU A 4 20.19 4.49 13.22
N GLY A 5 20.29 4.56 14.54
CA GLY A 5 19.84 3.51 15.43
C GLY A 5 18.33 3.43 15.43
N TRP A 6 17.80 2.34 16.00
CA TRP A 6 16.36 2.20 16.13
C TRP A 6 15.72 3.36 16.90
N THR A 7 16.48 3.93 17.85
CA THR A 7 16.07 5.07 18.67
C THR A 7 15.86 6.34 17.84
N GLU A 8 16.80 6.71 16.97
CA GLU A 8 16.66 7.89 16.12
C GLU A 8 15.47 7.77 15.17
N VAL A 9 15.26 6.60 14.57
CA VAL A 9 14.10 6.37 13.69
C VAL A 9 12.80 6.47 14.48
N ALA A 10 12.75 5.97 15.71
CA ALA A 10 11.57 6.09 16.58
C ALA A 10 11.27 7.55 16.92
N VAL A 11 12.28 8.38 17.22
CA VAL A 11 12.09 9.81 17.50
C VAL A 11 11.53 10.53 16.26
N ILE A 12 12.08 10.27 15.08
CA ILE A 12 11.58 10.86 13.82
C ILE A 12 10.13 10.42 13.58
N ALA A 13 9.81 9.14 13.79
CA ALA A 13 8.46 8.62 13.64
C ALA A 13 7.47 9.29 14.59
N ILE A 14 7.86 9.53 15.85
CA ILE A 14 7.02 10.27 16.82
C ILE A 14 6.76 11.69 16.34
N VAL A 15 7.79 12.42 15.90
CA VAL A 15 7.61 13.79 15.39
C VAL A 15 6.72 13.81 14.14
N ALA A 16 6.90 12.86 13.22
CA ALA A 16 6.05 12.72 12.05
C ALA A 16 4.58 12.43 12.44
N ILE A 17 4.35 11.56 13.43
CA ILE A 17 3.02 11.26 13.95
C ILE A 17 2.39 12.48 14.62
N LEU A 18 3.15 13.36 15.28
CA LEU A 18 2.62 14.59 15.85
C LEU A 18 2.17 15.58 14.75
N ILE A 19 2.92 15.68 13.66
CA ILE A 19 2.60 16.59 12.54
C ILE A 19 1.42 16.06 11.72
N PHE A 20 1.47 14.80 11.31
CA PHE A 20 0.45 14.20 10.44
C PHE A 20 -0.74 13.62 11.23
N GLY A 21 -0.55 13.25 12.48
CA GLY A 21 -1.53 12.56 13.31
C GLY A 21 -1.47 11.03 13.15
N PRO A 22 -1.69 10.26 14.24
CA PRO A 22 -1.58 8.80 14.22
C PRO A 22 -2.63 8.12 13.32
N LYS A 23 -3.76 8.81 13.04
CA LYS A 23 -4.81 8.30 12.16
C LYS A 23 -4.45 8.35 10.68
N LYS A 24 -3.57 9.27 10.26
CA LYS A 24 -3.19 9.41 8.85
C LYS A 24 -2.29 8.28 8.36
N ILE A 25 -1.46 7.71 9.23
CA ILE A 25 -0.57 6.60 8.88
C ILE A 25 -1.34 5.35 8.39
N PRO A 26 -2.33 4.81 9.14
CA PRO A 26 -3.11 3.67 8.67
C PRO A 26 -4.05 4.03 7.51
N GLU A 27 -4.52 5.27 7.44
CA GLU A 27 -5.37 5.75 6.33
C GLU A 27 -4.58 5.76 5.01
N LEU A 28 -3.37 6.33 5.00
CA LEU A 28 -2.44 6.30 3.87
C LEU A 28 -2.04 4.87 3.53
N GLY A 29 -1.69 4.05 4.52
CA GLY A 29 -1.35 2.64 4.31
C GLY A 29 -2.51 1.83 3.71
N SER A 30 -3.75 2.09 4.13
CA SER A 30 -4.95 1.43 3.58
C SER A 30 -5.22 1.87 2.15
N ALA A 31 -5.06 3.16 1.84
CA ALA A 31 -5.21 3.69 0.49
C ALA A 31 -4.17 3.10 -0.46
N LEU A 32 -2.89 3.16 -0.08
CA LEU A 32 -1.79 2.56 -0.83
C LEU A 32 -1.97 1.05 -0.97
N GLY A 33 -2.38 0.35 0.10
CA GLY A 33 -2.59 -1.10 0.08
C GLY A 33 -3.69 -1.52 -0.91
N LYS A 34 -4.79 -0.76 -1.00
CA LYS A 34 -5.83 -1.00 -2.02
C LYS A 34 -5.28 -0.82 -3.43
N THR A 35 -4.51 0.25 -3.64
CA THR A 35 -3.85 0.53 -4.93
C THR A 35 -2.88 -0.60 -5.30
N LEU A 36 -1.94 -0.94 -4.42
CA LEU A 36 -0.98 -2.05 -4.60
C LEU A 36 -1.67 -3.39 -4.84
N ARG A 37 -2.81 -3.65 -4.18
CA ARG A 37 -3.61 -4.86 -4.39
C ARG A 37 -4.18 -4.92 -5.81
N GLY A 38 -4.76 -3.83 -6.30
CA GLY A 38 -5.25 -3.73 -7.68
C GLY A 38 -4.12 -3.90 -8.71
N PHE A 39 -2.98 -3.22 -8.50
CA PHE A 39 -1.78 -3.40 -9.33
C PHE A 39 -1.31 -4.86 -9.34
N LYS A 40 -1.29 -5.53 -8.18
CA LYS A 40 -0.89 -6.94 -8.09
C LYS A 40 -1.87 -7.88 -8.78
N GLU A 41 -3.16 -7.55 -8.81
CA GLU A 41 -4.21 -8.33 -9.45
C GLU A 41 -4.11 -8.24 -10.97
N GLU A 42 -3.93 -7.03 -11.51
CA GLU A 42 -3.64 -6.81 -12.94
C GLU A 42 -2.35 -7.50 -13.40
N LEU A 43 -1.27 -7.38 -12.61
CA LEU A 43 0.00 -8.03 -12.93
C LEU A 43 -0.06 -9.57 -12.86
N LYS A 44 -0.96 -10.12 -12.04
CA LYS A 44 -1.13 -11.57 -11.88
C LYS A 44 -2.04 -12.16 -12.95
N ASN A 45 -2.97 -11.36 -13.50
CA ASN A 45 -3.93 -11.77 -14.51
C ASN A 45 -3.78 -11.02 -15.85
N PRO A 46 -2.58 -10.94 -16.45
CA PRO A 46 -2.40 -10.25 -17.74
C PRO A 46 -3.07 -10.98 -18.93
N ASN A 47 -3.65 -12.17 -18.71
CA ASN A 47 -4.24 -13.03 -19.74
C ASN A 47 -5.72 -13.40 -19.50
N GLU A 48 -6.42 -12.78 -18.55
CA GLU A 48 -7.85 -13.09 -18.28
C GLU A 48 -8.85 -12.29 -19.14
N ASP A 49 -8.43 -11.72 -20.28
CA ASP A 49 -9.34 -11.16 -21.30
C ASP A 49 -9.72 -12.21 -22.37
N ASN A 50 -9.85 -13.50 -21.99
CA ASN A 50 -10.20 -14.60 -22.89
C ASN A 50 -11.04 -15.70 -22.20
N ASN A 51 -12.01 -15.33 -21.37
CA ASN A 51 -13.06 -16.26 -20.92
C ASN A 51 -14.41 -15.55 -20.85
N ASN A 52 -14.93 -15.15 -22.01
CA ASN A 52 -16.37 -15.02 -22.20
C ASN A 52 -16.87 -16.35 -22.80
N PRO A 53 -17.48 -17.27 -22.03
CA PRO A 53 -18.26 -18.32 -22.64
C PRO A 53 -19.53 -17.66 -23.21
N GLU A 54 -19.49 -17.30 -24.49
CA GLU A 54 -20.69 -17.12 -25.31
C GLU A 54 -21.53 -18.39 -25.22
N ARG A 55 -22.45 -18.39 -24.26
CA ARG A 55 -23.71 -19.11 -24.30
C ARG A 55 -24.73 -18.25 -23.62
N GLU A 56 -25.52 -17.54 -24.41
CA GLU A 56 -26.97 -17.53 -24.29
C GLU A 56 -27.56 -17.01 -25.61
N GLU A 57 -28.31 -17.92 -26.26
CA GLU A 57 -29.14 -17.87 -27.48
C GLU A 57 -28.48 -17.88 -28.88
#